data_AF-A0A953LRU8-F1
#
_entry.id   AF-A0A953LRU8-F1
#
_cell.length_a   1.000
_cell.length_b   1.000
_cell.length_c   1.000
_cell.angle_alpha   90.00
_cell.angle_beta   90.00
_cell.angle_gamma   90.00
#
_symmetry.space_group_name_H-M   'P 1'
#
loop_
_entity.id
_entity.type
_entity.pdbx_description
1 polymer ?
#
loop_
_entity_poly.entity_id
_entity_poly.type
_entity_poly.pdbx_seq_one_letter_code
_entity_poly.pdbx_strand_id
1 'polypeptide(L)'
;MPTQASNPIRAILVHGMGRTPAAMLVLAARLRAAGLRSDLFAYSAALEGWEGCVRRLGVFIDRRAAGTDFVLVGHSLGTVLIRAALPRLARPPLGCFLLAPPTRACLA
;
A
#
# COMPACT_ATOMS: atom_id res chain seq x y z
N MET A 1 -30.99 -17.22 8.44
CA MET A 1 -29.95 -16.24 8.82
C MET A 1 -29.43 -15.61 7.54
N PRO A 2 -29.56 -14.29 7.32
CA PRO A 2 -28.96 -13.66 6.16
C PRO A 2 -27.45 -13.61 6.35
N THR A 3 -26.70 -14.21 5.43
CA THR A 3 -25.25 -14.15 5.36
C THR A 3 -24.85 -12.69 5.23
N GLN A 4 -24.24 -12.11 6.27
CA GLN A 4 -23.63 -10.78 6.20
C GLN A 4 -22.63 -10.82 5.05
N ALA A 5 -22.88 -10.08 3.96
CA ALA A 5 -21.93 -9.96 2.88
C ALA A 5 -20.65 -9.34 3.45
N SER A 6 -19.62 -10.15 3.63
CA SER A 6 -18.31 -9.68 4.07
C SER A 6 -17.83 -8.61 3.09
N ASN A 7 -17.54 -7.40 3.59
CA ASN A 7 -16.98 -6.35 2.74
C ASN A 7 -15.72 -6.88 2.04
N PRO A 8 -15.59 -6.68 0.72
CA PRO A 8 -14.45 -7.23 -0.02
C PRO A 8 -13.14 -6.62 0.48
N ILE A 9 -12.17 -7.48 0.80
CA ILE A 9 -10.85 -7.07 1.27
C ILE A 9 -10.20 -6.14 0.26
N ARG A 10 -9.52 -5.10 0.75
CA ARG A 10 -8.84 -4.09 -0.05
C ARG A 10 -7.33 -4.30 -0.07
N ALA A 11 -6.72 -4.31 -1.25
CA ALA A 11 -5.28 -4.29 -1.43
C ALA A 11 -4.81 -2.89 -1.80
N ILE A 12 -3.98 -2.30 -0.95
CA ILE A 12 -3.36 -0.99 -1.19
C ILE A 12 -1.95 -1.21 -1.73
N LEU A 13 -1.71 -0.73 -2.95
CA LEU A 13 -0.51 -0.99 -3.73
C LEU A 13 0.39 0.26 -3.76
N VAL A 14 1.65 0.11 -3.35
CA VAL A 14 2.65 1.18 -3.28
C VAL A 14 3.83 0.85 -4.19
N HIS A 15 4.05 1.68 -5.22
CA HIS A 15 5.13 1.47 -6.20
C HIS A 15 6.53 1.80 -5.65
N GLY A 16 7.56 1.41 -6.40
CA GLY A 16 8.96 1.74 -6.09
C GLY A 16 9.39 3.13 -6.56
N MET A 17 10.62 3.53 -6.22
CA MET A 17 11.24 4.78 -6.67
C MET A 17 11.35 4.81 -8.21
N GLY A 18 11.18 5.99 -8.82
CA GLY A 18 11.31 6.18 -10.27
C GLY A 18 10.21 5.53 -11.10
N ARG A 19 9.11 5.11 -10.47
CA ARG A 19 7.94 4.51 -11.10
C ARG A 19 6.70 5.33 -10.83
N THR A 20 5.63 5.03 -11.55
CA THR A 20 4.28 5.53 -11.31
C THR A 20 3.41 4.38 -10.80
N PRO A 21 2.18 4.66 -10.31
CA PRO A 21 1.17 3.65 -10.04
C PRO A 21 0.97 2.61 -11.14
N ALA A 22 1.25 2.96 -12.40
CA ALA A 22 1.09 2.07 -13.55
C ALA A 22 1.89 0.77 -13.42
N ALA A 23 3.04 0.80 -12.73
CA ALA A 23 3.87 -0.38 -12.49
C ALA A 23 3.16 -1.50 -11.72
N MET A 24 2.05 -1.18 -11.03
CA MET A 24 1.29 -2.14 -10.23
C MET A 24 -0.03 -2.58 -10.90
N LEU A 25 -0.32 -2.15 -12.14
CA LEU A 25 -1.61 -2.40 -12.79
C LEU A 25 -1.91 -3.88 -13.05
N VAL A 26 -0.91 -4.65 -13.51
CA VAL A 26 -1.08 -6.09 -13.73
C VAL A 26 -1.45 -6.80 -12.43
N LEU A 27 -0.76 -6.45 -11.33
CA LEU A 27 -1.07 -6.98 -10.02
C LEU A 27 -2.45 -6.54 -9.53
N ALA A 28 -2.80 -5.27 -9.71
CA ALA A 28 -4.11 -4.73 -9.36
C ALA A 28 -5.26 -5.45 -10.09
N ALA A 29 -5.06 -5.77 -11.38
CA ALA A 29 -6.03 -6.49 -12.19
C ALA A 29 -6.20 -7.94 -11.71
N ARG A 30 -5.09 -8.64 -11.41
CA ARG A 30 -5.12 -10.01 -10.87
C ARG A 30 -5.81 -10.08 -9.51
N LEU A 31 -5.55 -9.12 -8.62
CA LEU A 31 -6.21 -9.05 -7.31
C LEU A 31 -7.72 -8.78 -7.44
N ARG A 32 -8.12 -7.93 -8.40
CA ARG A 32 -9.55 -7.72 -8.72
C ARG A 32 -10.23 -8.96 -9.26
N ALA A 33 -9.56 -9.69 -10.15
CA ALA A 33 -10.07 -10.97 -10.65
C ALA A 33 -10.24 -12.01 -9.52
N ALA A 34 -9.42 -11.92 -8.47
CA ALA A 34 -9.52 -12.75 -7.26
C ALA A 34 -10.53 -12.23 -6.21
N GLY A 35 -11.30 -11.16 -6.50
CA GLY A 35 -12.36 -10.65 -5.62
C GLY A 35 -11.93 -9.55 -4.64
N LEU A 36 -10.69 -9.07 -4.68
CA LEU A 36 -10.24 -7.94 -3.86
C LEU A 36 -10.52 -6.60 -4.54
N ARG A 37 -10.74 -5.55 -3.75
CA ARG A 37 -10.64 -4.17 -4.26
C ARG A 37 -9.18 -3.74 -4.28
N SER A 38 -8.73 -3.02 -5.30
CA SER A 38 -7.34 -2.54 -5.38
C SER A 38 -7.27 -1.03 -5.53
N ASP A 39 -6.44 -0.39 -4.70
CA ASP A 39 -6.12 1.04 -4.82
C ASP A 39 -4.62 1.22 -5.02
N LEU A 40 -4.27 2.15 -5.89
CA LEU A 40 -2.91 2.49 -6.21
C LEU A 40 -2.54 3.80 -5.53
N PHE A 41 -1.47 3.80 -4.75
CA PHE A 41 -0.92 5.02 -4.16
C PHE A 41 0.16 5.62 -5.06
N ALA A 42 0.10 6.92 -5.29
CA ALA A 42 1.06 7.68 -6.09
C ALA A 42 1.89 8.63 -5.22
N TYR A 43 3.21 8.56 -5.36
CA TYR A 43 4.13 9.49 -4.70
C TYR A 43 5.37 9.75 -5.55
N SER A 44 6.04 10.87 -5.26
CA SER A 44 7.38 11.15 -5.74
C SER A 44 8.29 11.52 -4.56
N ALA A 45 9.19 10.60 -4.19
CA ALA A 45 10.18 10.86 -3.14
C ALA A 45 11.12 12.04 -3.48
N ALA A 46 11.32 12.33 -4.78
CA ALA A 46 12.16 13.42 -5.24
C ALA A 46 11.48 14.80 -5.10
N LEU A 47 10.15 14.87 -5.26
CA LEU A 47 9.42 16.14 -5.28
C LEU A 47 8.77 16.48 -3.92
N GLU A 48 8.40 15.48 -3.14
CA GLU A 48 7.56 15.67 -1.94
C GLU A 48 8.33 15.55 -0.62
N GLY A 49 9.55 15.04 -0.67
CA GLY A 49 10.32 14.68 0.53
C GLY A 49 9.77 13.46 1.27
N TRP A 50 10.62 12.83 2.07
CA TRP A 50 10.32 11.55 2.73
C TRP A 50 9.11 11.61 3.66
N GLU A 51 9.11 12.51 4.65
CA GLU A 51 8.02 12.61 5.63
C GLU A 51 6.68 13.01 4.99
N GLY A 52 6.74 13.81 3.92
CA GLY A 52 5.57 14.15 3.10
C GLY A 52 4.93 12.90 2.49
N CYS A 53 5.74 12.03 1.88
CA CYS A 53 5.28 10.76 1.34
C CYS A 53 4.72 9.83 2.43
N VAL A 54 5.39 9.70 3.59
CA VAL A 54 4.93 8.83 4.69
C VAL A 54 3.57 9.29 5.21
N ARG A 55 3.40 10.59 5.45
CA ARG A 55 2.14 11.17 5.91
C ARG A 55 1.02 11.00 4.89
N ARG A 56 1.28 11.30 3.61
CA ARG A 56 0.28 11.12 2.54
C ARG A 56 -0.13 9.66 2.38
N LEU A 57 0.81 8.73 2.50
CA LEU A 57 0.52 7.30 2.46
C LEU A 57 -0.40 6.90 3.62
N GLY A 58 -0.10 7.32 4.86
CA GLY A 58 -0.95 7.03 6.03
C GLY A 58 -2.38 7.54 5.84
N VAL A 59 -2.54 8.81 5.48
CA VAL A 59 -3.86 9.42 5.20
C VAL A 59 -4.60 8.68 4.08
N PHE A 60 -3.89 8.28 3.02
CA PHE A 60 -4.48 7.51 1.94
C PHE A 60 -4.98 6.15 2.42
N ILE A 61 -4.17 5.44 3.21
CA ILE A 61 -4.51 4.15 3.78
C ILE A 61 -5.76 4.27 4.65
N ASP A 62 -5.76 5.16 5.63
CA ASP A 62 -6.87 5.29 6.58
C ASP A 62 -8.19 5.63 5.87
N ARG A 63 -8.14 6.51 4.86
CA ARG A 63 -9.33 6.87 4.07
C ARG A 63 -9.86 5.69 3.25
N ARG A 64 -8.97 4.93 2.60
CA ARG A 64 -9.38 3.81 1.72
C ARG A 64 -9.80 2.59 2.52
N ALA A 65 -9.19 2.40 3.68
CA ALA A 65 -9.39 1.28 4.57
C ALA A 65 -10.50 1.52 5.62
N ALA A 66 -11.18 2.68 5.60
CA ALA A 66 -12.26 2.96 6.53
C ALA A 66 -13.37 1.90 6.44
N GLY A 67 -13.58 1.13 7.52
CA GLY A 67 -14.67 0.15 7.65
C GLY A 67 -14.54 -1.13 6.80
N THR A 68 -13.38 -1.42 6.21
CA THR A 68 -13.19 -2.63 5.38
C THR A 68 -11.82 -3.22 5.53
N ASP A 69 -11.66 -4.51 5.80
CA ASP A 69 -10.32 -5.11 5.93
C ASP A 69 -9.42 -4.89 4.73
N PHE A 70 -8.11 -4.81 5.00
CA PHE A 70 -7.13 -4.42 4.01
C PHE A 70 -5.77 -5.09 4.21
N VAL A 71 -5.04 -5.19 3.10
CA VAL A 71 -3.65 -5.61 3.03
C VAL A 71 -2.82 -4.54 2.35
N LEU A 72 -1.54 -4.46 2.69
CA LEU A 72 -0.59 -3.55 2.05
C LEU A 72 0.35 -4.34 1.15
N VAL A 73 0.61 -3.82 -0.04
CA VAL A 73 1.56 -4.41 -0.99
C VAL A 73 2.53 -3.34 -1.45
N GLY A 74 3.80 -3.49 -1.12
CA GLY A 74 4.86 -2.54 -1.48
C GLY A 74 5.85 -3.14 -2.45
N HIS A 75 6.39 -2.33 -3.36
CA HIS A 75 7.51 -2.71 -4.21
C HIS A 75 8.75 -1.82 -3.96
N SER A 76 9.93 -2.42 -3.78
CA SER A 76 11.21 -1.72 -3.59
C SER A 76 11.09 -0.61 -2.52
N LEU A 77 11.37 0.66 -2.84
CA LEU A 77 11.22 1.80 -1.90
C LEU A 77 9.82 1.88 -1.26
N GLY A 78 8.76 1.49 -1.98
CA GLY A 78 7.40 1.47 -1.47
C GLY A 78 7.23 0.58 -0.23
N THR A 79 8.08 -0.45 -0.08
CA THR A 79 8.11 -1.30 1.13
C THR A 79 8.64 -0.54 2.34
N VAL A 80 9.65 0.32 2.16
CA VAL A 80 10.20 1.17 3.22
C VAL A 80 9.16 2.21 3.62
N LEU A 81 8.44 2.78 2.64
CA LEU A 81 7.38 3.75 2.89
C LEU A 81 6.23 3.14 3.70
N ILE A 82 5.80 1.91 3.35
CA ILE A 82 4.83 1.15 4.14
C ILE A 82 5.32 0.93 5.57
N ARG A 83 6.56 0.47 5.74
CA ARG A 83 7.13 0.22 7.08
C ARG A 83 7.19 1.47 7.95
N ALA A 84 7.49 2.63 7.35
CA ALA A 84 7.50 3.90 8.06
C ALA A 84 6.09 4.43 8.39
N ALA A 85 5.09 4.13 7.55
CA ALA A 85 3.71 4.53 7.78
C ALA A 85 2.97 3.62 8.78
N LEU A 86 3.32 2.33 8.87
CA LEU A 86 2.65 1.32 9.70
C LEU A 86 2.36 1.77 11.14
N PRO A 87 3.32 2.34 11.90
CA PRO A 87 3.07 2.79 13.27
C PRO A 87 2.11 3.97 13.39
N ARG A 88 1.80 4.64 12.27
CA ARG A 88 0.98 5.86 12.21
C ARG A 88 -0.45 5.58 11.73
N LEU A 89 -0.78 4.34 11.39
CA LEU A 89 -2.10 3.98 10.85
C LEU A 89 -3.14 3.90 11.97
N ALA A 90 -4.38 4.27 11.66
CA ALA A 90 -5.50 4.18 12.61
C ALA A 90 -5.82 2.73 13.01
N ARG A 91 -5.49 1.76 12.14
CA ARG A 91 -5.68 0.33 12.39
C ARG A 91 -4.65 -0.51 11.63
N PRO A 92 -4.29 -1.69 12.15
CA PRO A 92 -3.34 -2.56 11.49
C PRO A 92 -3.94 -3.20 10.22
N PRO A 93 -3.15 -3.44 9.17
CA PRO A 93 -3.57 -4.29 8.05
C PRO A 93 -3.62 -5.76 8.46
N LEU A 94 -4.38 -6.58 7.72
CA LEU A 94 -4.35 -8.04 7.86
C LEU A 94 -2.99 -8.64 7.50
N GLY A 95 -2.22 -7.96 6.66
CA GLY A 95 -0.90 -8.38 6.24
C GLY A 95 -0.18 -7.36 5.36
N CYS A 96 1.13 -7.47 5.32
CA CYS A 96 2.01 -6.69 4.45
C CYS A 96 2.78 -7.63 3.52
N PHE A 97 2.65 -7.44 2.22
CA PHE A 97 3.35 -8.18 1.18
C PHE A 97 4.42 -7.27 0.56
N LEU A 98 5.69 -7.58 0.82
CA LEU A 98 6.82 -6.73 0.42
C LEU A 98 7.56 -7.37 -0.75
N LEU A 99 7.53 -6.72 -1.92
CA LEU A 99 8.14 -7.19 -3.16
C LEU A 99 9.50 -6.51 -3.35
N ALA A 100 10.57 -7.30 -3.44
CA ALA A 100 11.95 -6.82 -3.52
C ALA A 100 12.29 -5.73 -2.46
N PRO A 101 12.00 -5.95 -1.16
CA PRO A 101 12.28 -4.95 -0.13
C PRO A 101 13.79 -4.73 0.02
N PRO A 102 14.29 -3.48 0.00
CA PRO A 102 15.65 -3.18 0.44
C PRO A 102 15.68 -3.29 1.98
N THR A 103 15.83 -4.51 2.49
CA THR A 103 15.82 -4.81 3.94
C THR A 103 17.08 -4.33 4.66
N ARG A 104 18.16 -4.08 3.91
CA ARG A 104 19.41 -3.49 4.40
C ARG A 104 19.59 -2.12 3.78
N ALA A 105 20.09 -1.18 4.59
CA ALA A 105 20.46 0.14 4.10
C ALA A 105 21.60 0.03 3.09
N CYS A 106 21.55 0.83 2.04
CA CYS A 106 22.71 1.03 1.18
C CYS A 106 23.75 1.82 1.98
N LEU A 107 24.98 1.33 2.04
CA LEU A 107 26.10 2.10 2.56
C LEU A 107 26.55 3.06 1.45
N ALA A 108 26.59 4.35 1.78
CA ALA A 108 27.05 5.40 0.88
C ALA A 108 28.58 5.52 0.92
#